data_AF-A0A2A2H7G3-F1
#
_entry.id   AF-A0A2A2H7G3-F1
#
_cell.length_a   1.000
_cell.length_b   1.000
_cell.length_c   1.000
_cell.angle_alpha   90.00
_cell.angle_beta   90.00
_cell.angle_gamma   90.00
#
_symmetry.space_group_name_H-M   'P 1'
#
loop_
_entity.id
_entity.type
_entity.pdbx_description
1 polymer ?
#
loop_
_entity_poly.entity_id
_entity_poly.type
_entity_poly.pdbx_seq_one_letter_code
_entity_poly.pdbx_strand_id
1 'polypeptide(L)'
;MDLIIYLAYILSFVIGMIIGLLLSYKKYTEPFVSKNIDLVALVISIIGWILFLNSQFITLIPQYISITVGLFFVATVLGMRPGYGRYELAIGFIVSGLIWLVGMVLL
;
A
#
# COMPACT_ATOMS: atom_id res chain seq x y z
N MET A 1 10.99 -19.40 -3.15
CA MET A 1 9.67 -18.88 -2.72
C MET A 1 8.63 -19.90 -3.15
N ASP A 2 7.73 -20.31 -2.25
CA ASP A 2 6.65 -21.22 -2.58
C ASP A 2 5.69 -20.56 -3.61
N LEU A 3 5.28 -21.30 -4.63
CA LEU A 3 4.33 -20.85 -5.66
C LEU A 3 3.02 -20.38 -5.04
N ILE A 4 2.59 -21.03 -3.95
CA ILE A 4 1.35 -20.69 -3.24
C ILE A 4 1.44 -19.30 -2.61
N ILE A 5 2.60 -18.95 -2.04
CA ILE A 5 2.84 -17.64 -1.43
C ILE A 5 2.83 -16.55 -2.52
N TYR A 6 3.45 -16.81 -3.66
CA TYR A 6 3.44 -15.86 -4.77
C TYR A 6 2.03 -15.63 -5.33
N LEU A 7 1.23 -16.69 -5.46
CA LEU A 7 -0.18 -16.59 -5.84
C LEU A 7 -0.96 -15.74 -4.83
N ALA A 8 -0.71 -15.92 -3.53
CA ALA A 8 -1.34 -15.11 -2.48
C ALA A 8 -1.01 -13.62 -2.61
N TYR A 9 0.24 -13.26 -2.93
CA TYR A 9 0.64 -11.87 -3.16
C TYR A 9 -0.10 -11.26 -4.35
N ILE A 10 -0.20 -11.99 -5.46
CA ILE A 10 -0.92 -11.52 -6.66
C ILE A 10 -2.40 -11.34 -6.35
N LEU A 11 -3.05 -12.33 -5.74
CA LEU A 11 -4.46 -12.25 -5.39
C LEU A 11 -4.72 -11.07 -4.45
N SER A 12 -3.89 -10.91 -3.42
CA SER A 12 -3.95 -9.79 -2.49
C SER A 12 -3.85 -8.43 -3.21
N PHE A 13 -2.89 -8.30 -4.13
CA PHE A 13 -2.73 -7.10 -4.95
C PHE A 13 -3.97 -6.82 -5.82
N VAL A 14 -4.47 -7.83 -6.54
CA VAL A 14 -5.64 -7.68 -7.43
C VAL A 14 -6.89 -7.30 -6.65
N ILE A 15 -7.13 -7.95 -5.50
CA ILE A 15 -8.27 -7.65 -4.62
C ILE A 15 -8.15 -6.21 -4.10
N GLY A 16 -6.95 -5.80 -3.67
CA GLY A 16 -6.67 -4.42 -3.25
C GLY A 16 -7.00 -3.42 -4.35
N MET A 17 -6.53 -3.64 -5.57
CA MET A 17 -6.84 -2.78 -6.72
C MET A 17 -8.35 -2.63 -6.96
N ILE A 18 -9.10 -3.73 -6.94
CA ILE A 18 -10.56 -3.72 -7.15
C ILE A 18 -11.25 -2.92 -6.04
N ILE A 19 -10.89 -3.16 -4.78
CA ILE A 19 -11.48 -2.46 -3.63
C ILE A 19 -11.13 -0.96 -3.67
N GLY A 20 -9.89 -0.63 -3.96
CA GLY A 20 -9.42 0.74 -4.15
C GLY A 20 -10.25 1.51 -5.17
N LEU A 21 -10.51 0.86 -6.31
CA LEU A 21 -11.32 1.43 -7.38
C LEU A 21 -12.76 1.64 -6.92
N LEU A 22 -13.40 0.62 -6.33
CA LEU A 22 -14.79 0.69 -5.84
C LEU A 22 -14.98 1.78 -4.78
N LEU A 23 -14.09 1.85 -3.79
CA LEU A 23 -14.14 2.89 -2.75
C LEU A 23 -13.97 4.28 -3.35
N SER A 24 -13.05 4.40 -4.32
CA SER A 24 -12.79 5.66 -5.00
C SER A 24 -13.97 6.13 -5.85
N TYR A 25 -14.70 5.23 -6.53
CA TYR A 25 -15.92 5.57 -7.26
C TYR A 25 -17.06 5.99 -6.33
N LYS A 26 -17.16 5.37 -5.15
CA LYS A 26 -18.17 5.73 -4.16
C LYS A 26 -17.90 7.09 -3.51
N LYS A 27 -16.64 7.42 -3.27
CA LYS A 27 -16.23 8.65 -2.56
C LYS A 27 -16.17 9.88 -3.45
N TYR A 28 -15.67 9.73 -4.67
CA TYR A 28 -15.42 10.84 -5.57
C TYR A 28 -16.40 10.80 -6.73
N THR A 29 -17.00 11.93 -7.10
CA THR A 29 -17.95 12.02 -8.22
C THR A 29 -17.26 12.08 -9.58
N GLU A 30 -16.23 12.92 -9.76
CA GLU A 30 -15.53 13.06 -11.06
C GLU A 30 -13.99 12.90 -11.00
N PRO A 31 -13.36 12.47 -12.12
CA PRO A 31 -11.93 12.16 -12.16
C PRO A 31 -11.12 13.45 -12.18
N PHE A 32 -9.95 13.44 -11.55
CA PHE A 32 -9.03 14.59 -11.53
C PHE A 32 -9.56 15.91 -10.93
N VAL A 33 -10.69 15.90 -10.22
CA VAL A 33 -11.30 17.14 -9.69
C VAL A 33 -10.66 17.63 -8.40
N SER A 34 -10.39 16.73 -7.45
CA SER A 34 -9.79 17.09 -6.17
C SER A 34 -8.29 16.79 -6.20
N LYS A 35 -7.47 17.86 -6.16
CA LYS A 35 -6.02 17.78 -5.90
C LYS A 35 -5.67 17.60 -4.42
N ASN A 36 -6.67 17.50 -3.55
CA ASN A 36 -6.43 17.39 -2.12
C ASN A 36 -6.00 15.98 -1.75
N ILE A 37 -5.04 15.90 -0.81
CA ILE A 37 -4.59 14.65 -0.22
C ILE A 37 -5.74 14.05 0.59
N ASP A 38 -6.08 12.81 0.28
CA ASP A 38 -7.01 12.01 1.06
C ASP A 38 -6.29 11.41 2.26
N LEU A 39 -6.58 11.95 3.46
CA LEU A 39 -5.95 11.50 4.69
C LEU A 39 -6.13 9.99 4.94
N VAL A 40 -7.28 9.42 4.58
CA VAL A 40 -7.53 7.99 4.76
C VAL A 40 -6.65 7.17 3.82
N ALA A 41 -6.58 7.57 2.55
CA ALA A 41 -5.72 6.92 1.57
C ALA A 41 -4.23 7.06 1.93
N LEU A 42 -3.82 8.20 2.49
CA LEU A 42 -2.47 8.46 2.96
C LEU A 42 -2.08 7.50 4.08
N VAL A 43 -2.92 7.36 5.11
CA VAL A 43 -2.66 6.45 6.23
C VAL A 43 -2.59 5.00 5.75
N ILE A 44 -3.53 4.57 4.89
CA ILE A 44 -3.51 3.23 4.29
C ILE A 44 -2.22 3.01 3.50
N SER A 45 -1.78 4.01 2.73
CA SER A 45 -0.56 3.92 1.94
C SER A 45 0.69 3.78 2.81
N ILE A 46 0.82 4.60 3.86
CA ILE A 46 1.95 4.55 4.78
C ILE A 46 2.02 3.16 5.44
N ILE A 47 0.90 2.66 5.97
CA ILE A 47 0.85 1.34 6.60
C ILE A 47 1.21 0.26 5.58
N GLY A 48 0.62 0.30 4.38
CA GLY A 48 0.88 -0.68 3.33
C GLY A 48 2.35 -0.75 2.94
N TRP A 49 2.97 0.40 2.68
CA TRP A 49 4.37 0.46 2.31
C TRP A 49 5.30 0.05 3.45
N ILE A 50 4.98 0.35 4.71
CA ILE A 50 5.76 -0.11 5.87
C ILE A 50 5.70 -1.63 5.94
N LEU A 51 4.50 -2.22 5.93
CA LEU A 51 4.32 -3.67 5.99
C LEU A 51 5.02 -4.41 4.85
N PHE A 52 5.06 -3.82 3.65
CA PHE A 52 5.71 -4.40 2.48
C PHE A 52 7.25 -4.25 2.52
N LEU A 53 7.76 -3.03 2.52
CA LEU A 53 9.21 -2.76 2.39
C LEU A 53 10.00 -3.04 3.67
N ASN A 54 9.37 -2.92 4.84
CA ASN A 54 10.02 -3.16 6.13
C ASN A 54 9.69 -4.55 6.68
N SER A 55 9.17 -5.46 5.86
CA SER A 55 8.74 -6.80 6.28
C SER A 55 9.83 -7.61 6.99
N GLN A 56 11.11 -7.45 6.62
CA GLN A 56 12.23 -8.10 7.30
C GLN A 56 12.49 -7.60 8.72
N PHE A 57 12.08 -6.38 9.05
CA PHE A 57 12.27 -5.77 10.38
C PHE A 57 11.07 -6.03 11.32
N ILE A 58 9.95 -6.55 10.78
CA ILE A 58 8.73 -6.80 11.54
C ILE A 58 8.79 -8.23 12.09
N THR A 59 9.09 -8.38 13.38
CA THR A 59 9.24 -9.69 14.04
C THR A 59 7.94 -10.24 14.64
N LEU A 60 6.89 -9.41 14.74
CA LEU A 60 5.62 -9.79 15.36
C LEU A 60 4.79 -10.76 14.50
N ILE A 61 4.95 -10.71 13.17
CA ILE A 61 4.19 -11.53 12.22
C ILE A 61 5.11 -12.17 11.18
N PRO A 62 4.75 -13.34 10.61
CA PRO A 62 5.50 -13.93 9.53
C PRO A 62 5.67 -12.96 8.34
N GLN A 63 6.87 -12.92 7.77
CA GLN A 63 7.22 -11.98 6.70
C GLN A 63 6.26 -12.05 5.51
N TYR A 64 5.85 -13.26 5.11
CA TYR A 64 4.93 -13.44 3.99
C TYR A 64 3.54 -12.83 4.26
N ILE A 65 3.07 -12.85 5.51
CA ILE A 65 1.80 -12.21 5.90
C ILE A 65 1.95 -10.70 5.81
N SER A 66 3.05 -10.15 6.34
CA SER A 66 3.36 -8.73 6.27
C SER A 66 3.38 -8.23 4.82
N ILE A 67 4.07 -8.95 3.92
CA ILE A 67 4.13 -8.65 2.49
C ILE A 67 2.73 -8.72 1.86
N THR A 68 1.96 -9.77 2.14
CA THR A 68 0.62 -9.96 1.57
C THR A 68 -0.31 -8.80 1.93
N VAL A 69 -0.37 -8.43 3.21
CA VAL A 69 -1.22 -7.34 3.70
C VAL A 69 -0.69 -5.99 3.24
N GLY A 70 0.62 -5.80 3.20
CA GLY A 70 1.26 -4.60 2.68
C GLY A 70 0.88 -4.35 1.22
N LEU A 71 0.99 -5.38 0.36
CA LEU A 71 0.59 -5.31 -1.04
C LEU A 71 -0.90 -5.01 -1.20
N PHE A 72 -1.77 -5.58 -0.36
CA PHE A 72 -3.20 -5.27 -0.36
C PHE A 72 -3.45 -3.77 -0.16
N PHE A 73 -2.83 -3.16 0.85
CA PHE A 73 -3.03 -1.74 1.17
C PHE A 73 -2.40 -0.82 0.12
N VAL A 74 -1.18 -1.13 -0.34
CA VAL A 74 -0.55 -0.38 -1.45
C VAL A 74 -1.44 -0.43 -2.70
N ALA A 75 -1.91 -1.61 -3.06
CA ALA A 75 -2.81 -1.81 -4.19
C ALA A 75 -4.16 -1.12 -4.01
N THR A 76 -4.68 -1.05 -2.78
CA THR A 76 -5.92 -0.32 -2.47
C THR A 76 -5.79 1.17 -2.81
N VAL A 77 -4.65 1.79 -2.50
CA VAL A 77 -4.42 3.20 -2.84
C VAL A 77 -4.07 3.37 -4.32
N LEU A 78 -3.34 2.42 -4.91
CA LEU A 78 -3.02 2.40 -6.34
C LEU A 78 -4.25 2.23 -7.24
N GLY A 79 -5.20 1.41 -6.80
CA GLY A 79 -6.43 1.12 -7.52
C GLY A 79 -7.43 2.27 -7.51
N MET A 80 -7.15 3.36 -6.77
CA MET A 80 -8.02 4.53 -6.80
C MET A 80 -8.14 5.09 -8.21
N ARG A 81 -9.28 5.72 -8.48
CA ARG A 81 -9.58 6.28 -9.79
C ARG A 81 -8.51 7.30 -10.22
N PRO A 82 -8.37 7.55 -11.53
CA PRO A 82 -7.39 8.50 -12.03
C PRO A 82 -7.51 9.89 -11.38
N GLY A 83 -6.38 10.39 -10.89
CA GLY A 83 -6.26 11.69 -10.19
C GLY A 83 -6.19 11.59 -8.67
N TYR A 84 -6.44 10.42 -8.07
CA TYR A 84 -6.46 10.21 -6.62
C TYR A 84 -5.44 9.14 -6.22
N GLY A 85 -4.99 9.13 -4.96
CA GLY A 85 -4.10 8.10 -4.40
C GLY A 85 -2.63 8.21 -4.83
N ARG A 86 -2.30 8.99 -5.88
CA ARG A 86 -0.94 9.10 -6.42
C ARG A 86 0.03 9.76 -5.45
N TYR A 87 -0.38 10.87 -4.84
CA TYR A 87 0.47 11.59 -3.89
C TYR A 87 0.62 10.79 -2.60
N GLU A 88 -0.46 10.14 -2.16
CA GLU A 88 -0.51 9.28 -0.99
C GLU A 88 0.43 8.09 -1.14
N LEU A 89 0.39 7.42 -2.30
CA LEU A 89 1.32 6.36 -2.66
C LEU A 89 2.78 6.81 -2.60
N ALA A 90 3.08 7.96 -3.18
CA ALA A 90 4.44 8.50 -3.21
C ALA A 90 4.92 8.86 -1.79
N ILE A 91 4.09 9.54 -1.01
CA ILE A 91 4.41 9.91 0.38
C ILE A 91 4.62 8.64 1.22
N GLY A 92 3.73 7.66 1.12
CA GLY A 92 3.85 6.40 1.85
C GLY A 92 5.13 5.63 1.48
N PHE A 93 5.49 5.60 0.19
CA PHE A 93 6.72 4.99 -0.28
C PHE A 93 7.96 5.70 0.29
N ILE A 94 8.00 7.04 0.23
CA ILE A 94 9.11 7.84 0.76
C ILE A 94 9.27 7.63 2.27
N VAL A 95 8.18 7.72 3.04
CA VAL A 95 8.20 7.52 4.49
C VAL A 95 8.70 6.11 4.83
N SER A 96 8.17 5.08 4.17
CA SER A 96 8.59 3.70 4.40
C SER A 96 10.05 3.45 3.99
N GLY A 97 10.51 4.05 2.90
CA GLY A 97 11.89 3.98 2.44
C GLY A 97 12.87 4.64 3.41
N LEU A 98 12.50 5.77 4.02
CA LEU A 98 13.29 6.39 5.08
C LEU A 98 13.40 5.49 6.32
N ILE A 99 12.29 4.88 6.74
CA ILE A 99 12.29 3.90 7.84
C ILE A 99 13.20 2.72 7.50
N TRP A 100 13.13 2.23 6.27
CA TRP A 100 13.95 1.11 5.81
C TRP A 100 15.45 1.44 5.83
N LEU A 101 15.83 2.63 5.36
CA LEU A 101 17.22 3.09 5.40
C LEU A 101 17.74 3.20 6.84
N VAL A 102 16.95 3.79 7.74
CA VAL A 102 17.31 3.89 9.14
C VAL A 102 17.42 2.50 9.77
N GLY A 103 16.47 1.61 9.47
CA GLY A 103 16.49 0.22 9.91
C GLY A 103 17.76 -0.50 9.47
N MET A 104 18.14 -0.40 8.19
CA MET A 104 19.36 -1.03 7.67
C MET A 104 20.65 -0.51 8.31
N VAL A 105 20.67 0.73 8.80
CA VAL A 105 21.86 1.32 9.44
C VAL A 105 21.92 1.00 10.94
N LEU A 106 20.78 0.88 11.61
CA LEU A 106 20.69 0.80 13.07
C LEU A 106 20.33 -0.58 13.64
N LEU A 107 19.71 -1.46 12.84
CA LEU A 107 19.20 -2.77 13.24
C LEU A 107 19.90 -3.89 12.47
#